data_AF-A0A536MB86-F1
#
_entry.id   AF-A0A536MB86-F1
#
_cell.length_a   1.000
_cell.length_b   1.000
_cell.length_c   1.000
_cell.angle_alpha   90.00
_cell.angle_beta   90.00
_cell.angle_gamma   90.00
#
_symmetry.space_group_name_H-M   'P 1'
#
loop_
_entity.id
_entity.type
_entity.pdbx_description
1 polymer ?
#
loop_
_entity_poly.entity_id
_entity_poly.type
_entity_poly.pdbx_seq_one_letter_code
_entity_poly.pdbx_strand_id
1 'polypeptide(L)'
;MYHRPVLHRCSSDEAVRRLRENPASRWQSGWEIEPAEGTAWQRITSEPFFTPRVDAGFTVEASDRIFALGSCFAREVESALSGLGFTVDSITDAFKGLETYGPRHPQGFLNKYNPESIYQELRWALDPVSKFPPEAFQELPNGLWRDVMADPVFGDGDFDRTLDLHGRLTDVMRRAADCRIVVITLGLVEVFHDTRTGLYANTTPHLTGTATRTSRSSSPCRPSPWTPRSLARTSSWLPPTRNRCCAARRASGHRANGTCTTSRATRSS
;
A
#
# COMPACT_ATOMS: atom_id res chain seq x y z
N MET A 1 16.38 12.02 15.81
CA MET A 1 16.90 12.24 14.44
C MET A 1 16.09 11.35 13.51
N TYR A 2 15.06 11.88 12.86
CA TYR A 2 14.26 11.07 11.94
C TYR A 2 15.11 10.81 10.70
N HIS A 3 15.40 9.54 10.42
CA HIS A 3 16.02 9.14 9.16
C HIS A 3 15.08 9.60 8.05
N ARG A 4 15.51 10.54 7.21
CA ARG A 4 14.77 10.83 5.97
C ARG A 4 14.73 9.51 5.18
N PRO A 5 13.55 8.96 4.88
CA PRO A 5 13.47 7.75 4.08
C PRO A 5 14.15 8.03 2.74
N VAL A 6 15.10 7.17 2.38
CA VAL A 6 15.72 7.21 1.05
C VAL A 6 14.67 6.68 0.09
N LEU A 7 14.01 7.58 -0.63
CA LEU A 7 13.04 7.20 -1.64
C LEU A 7 13.80 6.62 -2.83
N HIS A 8 13.77 5.29 -2.97
CA HIS A 8 14.39 4.59 -4.09
C HIS A 8 13.52 4.73 -5.33
N ARG A 9 14.07 5.30 -6.40
CA ARG A 9 13.39 5.44 -7.69
C ARG A 9 13.99 4.47 -8.70
N CYS A 10 13.13 3.85 -9.50
CA CYS A 10 13.56 3.04 -10.64
C CYS A 10 12.55 3.20 -11.79
N SER A 11 12.97 2.83 -13.01
CA SER A 11 12.05 2.80 -14.15
C SER A 11 11.05 1.65 -14.00
N SER A 12 9.93 1.72 -14.73
CA SER A 12 8.96 0.62 -14.77
C SER A 12 9.59 -0.71 -15.21
N ASP A 13 10.50 -0.68 -16.19
CA ASP A 13 11.22 -1.88 -16.65
C ASP A 13 12.09 -2.48 -15.56
N GLU A 14 12.82 -1.63 -14.81
CA GLU A 14 13.63 -2.04 -13.68
C GLU A 14 12.76 -2.64 -12.56
N ALA A 15 11.61 -2.02 -12.26
CA ALA A 15 10.68 -2.52 -11.25
C ALA A 15 10.12 -3.90 -11.63
N VAL A 16 9.67 -4.07 -12.88
CA VAL A 16 9.17 -5.34 -13.40
C VAL A 16 10.25 -6.42 -13.39
N ARG A 17 11.48 -6.06 -13.78
CA ARG A 17 12.63 -6.97 -13.73
C ARG A 17 12.91 -7.42 -12.29
N ARG A 18 12.99 -6.48 -11.35
CA ARG A 18 13.20 -6.78 -9.92
C ARG A 18 12.11 -7.66 -9.34
N LEU A 19 10.85 -7.39 -9.65
CA LEU A 19 9.74 -8.22 -9.19
C LEU A 19 9.89 -9.67 -9.67
N ARG A 20 10.24 -9.86 -10.95
CA ARG A 20 10.47 -11.18 -11.55
C ARG A 20 11.66 -11.91 -10.93
N GLU A 21 12.73 -11.18 -10.65
CA GLU A 21 13.98 -11.72 -10.09
C GLU A 21 13.92 -11.93 -8.58
N ASN A 22 12.96 -11.31 -7.87
CA ASN A 22 12.85 -11.38 -6.42
C ASN A 22 12.23 -12.72 -5.97
N PRO A 23 13.01 -13.65 -5.40
CA PRO A 23 12.47 -14.94 -4.93
C PRO A 23 11.51 -14.77 -3.75
N ALA A 24 11.60 -13.66 -3.01
CA ALA A 24 10.75 -13.36 -1.87
C ALA A 24 9.41 -12.69 -2.24
N SER A 25 9.17 -12.40 -3.53
CA SER A 25 7.94 -11.74 -4.01
C SER A 25 6.68 -12.61 -3.96
N ARG A 26 6.82 -13.91 -3.65
CA ARG A 26 5.73 -14.89 -3.68
C ARG A 26 5.08 -15.00 -2.30
N TRP A 27 3.76 -14.81 -2.25
CA TRP A 27 2.99 -14.98 -1.01
C TRP A 27 2.87 -16.46 -0.61
N GLN A 28 2.09 -17.22 -1.37
CA GLN A 28 1.98 -18.68 -1.52
C GLN A 28 0.72 -18.89 -2.38
N SER A 29 0.68 -19.89 -3.26
CA SER A 29 -0.55 -20.25 -3.99
C SER A 29 -1.10 -21.57 -3.47
N GLY A 30 -2.32 -21.56 -2.94
CA GLY A 30 -3.02 -22.76 -2.45
C GLY A 30 -3.03 -22.89 -0.92
N TRP A 31 -4.15 -23.38 -0.38
CA TRP A 31 -4.42 -23.51 1.06
C TRP A 31 -3.92 -24.83 1.67
N GLU A 32 -3.36 -25.73 0.88
CA GLU A 32 -3.22 -27.16 1.24
C GLU A 32 -1.78 -27.68 1.40
N ILE A 33 -0.77 -26.83 1.60
CA ILE A 33 0.62 -27.30 1.70
C ILE A 33 1.36 -26.54 2.81
N GLU A 34 2.19 -27.27 3.56
CA GLU A 34 3.29 -26.73 4.36
C GLU A 34 3.94 -25.52 3.66
N PRO A 35 4.36 -24.49 4.41
CA PRO A 35 4.97 -23.30 3.83
C PRO A 35 6.06 -23.64 2.82
N ALA A 36 5.84 -23.38 1.54
CA ALA A 36 6.86 -23.64 0.54
C ALA A 36 8.08 -22.74 0.83
N GLU A 37 9.28 -23.27 0.63
CA GLU A 37 10.51 -22.54 0.93
C GLU A 37 10.59 -21.22 0.12
N GLY A 38 10.97 -20.13 0.79
CA GLY A 38 11.10 -18.80 0.18
C GLY A 38 9.79 -18.02 0.03
N THR A 39 8.66 -18.57 0.49
CA THR A 39 7.37 -17.86 0.49
C THR A 39 7.24 -16.84 1.62
N ALA A 40 6.38 -15.84 1.45
CA ALA A 40 6.03 -14.92 2.52
C ALA A 40 5.37 -15.64 3.70
N TRP A 41 4.52 -16.64 3.41
CA TRP A 41 3.89 -17.49 4.42
C TRP A 41 4.95 -18.17 5.30
N GLN A 42 5.95 -18.84 4.72
CA GLN A 42 7.04 -19.47 5.48
C GLN A 42 7.76 -18.46 6.39
N ARG A 43 8.10 -17.28 5.87
CA ARG A 43 8.80 -16.26 6.66
C ARG A 43 7.95 -15.72 7.81
N ILE A 44 6.65 -15.59 7.60
CA ILE A 44 5.73 -15.11 8.63
C ILE A 44 5.52 -16.19 9.69
N THR A 45 5.44 -17.48 9.32
CA THR A 45 5.18 -18.56 10.28
C THR A 45 6.45 -19.17 10.90
N SER A 46 7.64 -18.88 10.37
CA SER A 46 8.92 -19.35 10.93
C SER A 46 9.30 -18.56 12.19
N GLU A 47 9.93 -19.25 13.15
CA GLU A 47 10.46 -18.57 14.35
C GLU A 47 11.72 -17.74 14.05
N PRO A 48 11.90 -16.58 14.72
CA PRO A 48 10.98 -15.99 15.70
C PRO A 48 9.84 -15.19 15.04
N PHE A 49 8.59 -15.53 15.41
CA PHE A 49 7.41 -14.76 15.02
C PHE A 49 7.39 -13.41 15.76
N PHE A 50 7.23 -12.31 15.03
CA PHE A 50 7.04 -11.01 15.65
C PHE A 50 5.58 -10.85 16.10
N THR A 51 5.33 -10.98 17.40
CA THR A 51 4.04 -10.61 18.00
C THR A 51 4.11 -9.16 18.46
N PRO A 52 3.40 -8.22 17.83
CA PRO A 52 3.35 -6.84 18.30
C PRO A 52 2.68 -6.79 19.67
N ARG A 53 3.29 -6.07 20.61
CA ARG A 53 2.59 -5.67 21.84
C ARG A 53 1.58 -4.58 21.49
N VAL A 54 0.30 -4.85 21.73
CA VAL A 54 -0.78 -3.87 21.57
C VAL A 54 -1.13 -3.29 22.93
N ASP A 55 -0.92 -1.99 23.09
CA ASP A 55 -1.24 -1.22 24.30
C ASP A 55 -2.13 -0.04 23.87
N ALA A 56 -3.40 -0.33 23.59
CA ALA A 56 -4.31 0.63 22.98
C ALA A 56 -4.82 1.64 24.02
N GLY A 57 -4.60 2.93 23.77
CA GLY A 57 -5.07 4.02 24.63
C GLY A 57 -6.54 4.42 24.44
N PHE A 58 -7.33 3.60 23.73
CA PHE A 58 -8.74 3.85 23.44
C PHE A 58 -9.55 2.55 23.52
N THR A 59 -10.85 2.68 23.77
CA THR A 59 -11.80 1.57 23.77
C THR A 59 -12.62 1.55 22.48
N VAL A 60 -13.23 0.40 22.18
CA VAL A 60 -14.16 0.20 21.08
C VAL A 60 -15.49 -0.30 21.65
N GLU A 61 -16.56 0.43 21.39
CA GLU A 61 -17.93 0.15 21.81
C GLU A 61 -18.73 -0.39 20.64
N ALA A 62 -19.73 -1.24 20.91
CA ALA A 62 -20.54 -1.87 19.86
C ALA A 62 -21.32 -0.85 19.00
N SER A 63 -21.60 0.35 19.52
CA SER A 63 -22.24 1.45 18.80
C SER A 63 -21.31 2.21 17.86
N ASP A 64 -20.01 1.93 17.89
CA ASP A 64 -19.06 2.64 17.05
C ASP A 64 -19.19 2.27 15.58
N ARG A 65 -19.14 3.32 14.76
CA ARG A 65 -19.07 3.19 13.32
C ARG A 65 -17.62 3.05 12.89
N ILE A 66 -17.36 2.04 12.07
CA ILE A 66 -16.02 1.68 11.61
C ILE A 66 -15.97 1.82 10.09
N PHE A 67 -14.90 2.42 9.60
CA PHE A 67 -14.56 2.42 8.18
C PHE A 67 -13.30 1.59 7.96
N ALA A 68 -13.32 0.62 7.06
CA ALA A 68 -12.13 -0.12 6.68
C ALA A 68 -11.75 0.19 5.23
N LEU A 69 -10.49 0.56 5.02
CA LEU A 69 -9.93 0.81 3.70
C LEU A 69 -8.54 0.20 3.56
N GLY A 70 -8.11 0.01 2.33
CA GLY A 70 -6.80 -0.54 2.05
C GLY A 70 -6.84 -1.67 1.04
N SER A 71 -5.95 -2.64 1.20
CA SER A 71 -5.84 -3.81 0.33
C SER A 71 -7.07 -4.71 0.42
N CYS A 72 -7.08 -5.82 -0.32
CA CYS A 72 -8.12 -6.84 -0.19
C CYS A 72 -8.28 -7.36 1.25
N PHE A 73 -7.25 -7.29 2.09
CA PHE A 73 -7.36 -7.64 3.50
C PHE A 73 -8.33 -6.73 4.27
N ALA A 74 -8.55 -5.49 3.83
CA ALA A 74 -9.59 -4.64 4.39
C ALA A 74 -10.99 -5.27 4.23
N ARG A 75 -11.25 -6.00 3.14
CA ARG A 75 -12.54 -6.68 2.90
C ARG A 75 -12.78 -7.85 3.87
N GLU A 76 -11.69 -8.53 4.26
CA GLU A 76 -11.74 -9.57 5.30
C GLU A 76 -11.99 -8.94 6.68
N VAL A 77 -11.36 -7.81 6.97
CA VAL A 77 -11.60 -7.04 8.21
C VAL A 77 -13.04 -6.54 8.28
N GLU A 78 -13.60 -6.03 7.17
CA GLU A 78 -15.01 -5.65 7.09
C GLU A 78 -15.93 -6.82 7.44
N SER A 79 -15.69 -7.97 6.83
CA SER A 79 -16.49 -9.18 7.04
C SER A 79 -16.41 -9.66 8.50
N ALA A 80 -15.22 -9.64 9.09
CA ALA A 80 -15.02 -10.02 10.49
C ALA A 80 -15.72 -9.04 11.46
N LEU A 81 -15.57 -7.73 11.27
CA LEU A 81 -16.20 -6.72 12.12
C LEU A 81 -17.72 -6.72 11.98
N SER A 82 -18.24 -6.85 10.76
CA SER A 82 -19.68 -6.98 10.52
C SER A 82 -20.24 -8.26 11.14
N GLY A 83 -19.51 -9.38 11.08
CA GLY A 83 -19.88 -10.64 11.73
C GLY A 83 -19.92 -10.55 13.26
N LEU A 84 -19.16 -9.61 13.85
CA LEU A 84 -19.21 -9.28 15.28
C LEU A 84 -20.32 -8.28 15.65
N GLY A 85 -21.11 -7.80 14.67
CA GLY A 85 -22.25 -6.90 14.88
C GLY A 85 -21.91 -5.41 14.83
N PHE A 86 -20.69 -5.02 14.44
CA PHE A 86 -20.34 -3.61 14.25
C PHE A 86 -21.00 -3.01 13.01
N THR A 87 -21.25 -1.70 13.05
CA THR A 87 -21.61 -0.93 11.85
C THR A 87 -20.34 -0.61 11.06
N VAL A 88 -20.21 -1.20 9.86
CA VAL A 88 -19.05 -1.02 8.99
C VAL A 88 -19.44 -0.24 7.74
N ASP A 89 -19.13 1.05 7.70
CA ASP A 89 -19.66 1.99 6.68
C ASP A 89 -18.99 1.86 5.31
N SER A 90 -17.84 1.20 5.24
CA SER A 90 -17.17 0.86 4.00
C SER A 90 -17.83 -0.32 3.28
N ILE A 91 -18.71 -1.09 3.96
CA ILE A 91 -19.61 -2.06 3.33
C ILE A 91 -20.68 -1.31 2.52
N THR A 92 -20.82 -1.63 1.24
CA THR A 92 -21.68 -0.85 0.35
C THR A 92 -22.29 -1.64 -0.81
N ASP A 93 -23.53 -1.30 -1.12
CA ASP A 93 -24.24 -1.80 -2.31
C ASP A 93 -24.00 -0.94 -3.57
N ALA A 94 -23.10 0.05 -3.54
CA ALA A 94 -22.87 1.01 -4.63
C ALA A 94 -22.45 0.34 -5.96
N PHE A 95 -21.89 -0.86 -5.85
CA PHE A 95 -21.41 -1.67 -6.98
C PHE A 95 -22.23 -2.93 -7.23
N LYS A 96 -23.34 -3.11 -6.52
CA LYS A 96 -24.21 -4.28 -6.64
C LYS A 96 -24.81 -4.36 -8.04
N GLY A 97 -24.78 -5.55 -8.64
CA GLY A 97 -25.33 -5.81 -9.97
C GLY A 97 -24.43 -5.38 -11.14
N LEU A 98 -23.24 -4.83 -10.87
CA LEU A 98 -22.25 -4.56 -11.90
C LEU A 98 -21.47 -5.84 -12.24
N GLU A 99 -21.27 -6.09 -13.53
CA GLU A 99 -20.47 -7.22 -14.00
C GLU A 99 -18.99 -7.01 -13.72
N THR A 100 -18.34 -8.01 -13.13
CA THR A 100 -16.91 -7.99 -12.81
C THR A 100 -16.09 -8.67 -13.87
N TYR A 101 -14.86 -8.19 -14.08
CA TYR A 101 -13.87 -8.86 -14.89
C TYR A 101 -13.29 -10.09 -14.17
N GLY A 102 -13.73 -11.28 -14.59
CA GLY A 102 -13.32 -12.54 -13.99
C GLY A 102 -13.93 -12.80 -12.60
N PRO A 103 -13.34 -13.68 -11.77
CA PRO A 103 -13.92 -14.14 -10.51
C PRO A 103 -13.68 -13.15 -9.34
N ARG A 104 -13.79 -11.84 -9.60
CA ARG A 104 -13.51 -10.79 -8.61
C ARG A 104 -14.76 -10.39 -7.85
N HIS A 105 -14.59 -10.00 -6.59
CA HIS A 105 -15.68 -9.40 -5.82
C HIS A 105 -15.86 -7.92 -6.20
N PRO A 106 -17.08 -7.41 -6.47
CA PRO A 106 -17.31 -6.01 -6.87
C PRO A 106 -16.71 -4.99 -5.92
N GLN A 107 -16.78 -5.26 -4.62
CA GLN A 107 -16.24 -4.37 -3.59
C GLN A 107 -14.72 -4.25 -3.60
N GLY A 108 -14.02 -5.16 -4.30
CA GLY A 108 -12.59 -5.03 -4.55
C GLY A 108 -12.23 -3.73 -5.28
N PHE A 109 -13.18 -3.07 -5.94
CA PHE A 109 -12.96 -1.78 -6.58
C PHE A 109 -12.52 -0.69 -5.58
N LEU A 110 -12.91 -0.81 -4.30
CA LEU A 110 -12.49 0.06 -3.21
C LEU A 110 -11.06 -0.21 -2.72
N ASN A 111 -10.37 -1.22 -3.25
CA ASN A 111 -9.05 -1.59 -2.75
C ASN A 111 -8.02 -0.51 -3.10
N LYS A 112 -7.30 -0.03 -2.09
CA LYS A 112 -6.16 0.89 -2.23
C LYS A 112 -4.92 0.28 -1.59
N TYR A 113 -3.87 0.06 -2.36
CA TYR A 113 -2.77 -0.79 -1.89
C TYR A 113 -1.64 -0.03 -1.19
N ASN A 114 -1.43 1.25 -1.48
CA ASN A 114 -0.30 2.01 -0.98
C ASN A 114 -0.73 3.30 -0.26
N PRO A 115 0.10 3.85 0.64
CA PRO A 115 -0.26 5.05 1.41
C PRO A 115 -0.62 6.27 0.54
N GLU A 116 0.06 6.46 -0.60
CA GLU A 116 -0.18 7.61 -1.47
C GLU A 116 -1.52 7.51 -2.21
N SER A 117 -1.92 6.33 -2.69
CA SER A 117 -3.23 6.13 -3.31
C SER A 117 -4.37 6.28 -2.29
N ILE A 118 -4.17 5.79 -1.07
CA ILE A 118 -5.09 6.01 0.06
C ILE A 118 -5.23 7.50 0.36
N TYR A 119 -4.11 8.20 0.51
CA TYR A 119 -4.09 9.62 0.83
C TYR A 119 -4.79 10.46 -0.24
N GLN A 120 -4.47 10.25 -1.53
CA GLN A 120 -5.09 10.98 -2.64
C GLN A 120 -6.60 10.78 -2.67
N GLU A 121 -7.07 9.55 -2.50
CA GLU A 121 -8.50 9.25 -2.51
C GLU A 121 -9.23 9.92 -1.34
N LEU A 122 -8.69 9.80 -0.11
CA LEU A 122 -9.26 10.48 1.05
C LEU A 122 -9.24 11.99 0.87
N ARG A 123 -8.18 12.54 0.26
CA ARG A 123 -8.10 13.97 -0.05
C ARG A 123 -9.20 14.38 -1.04
N TRP A 124 -9.44 13.65 -2.12
CA TRP A 124 -10.52 13.96 -3.06
C TRP A 124 -11.91 13.77 -2.46
N ALA A 125 -12.07 12.83 -1.53
CA ALA A 125 -13.32 12.59 -0.85
C ALA A 125 -13.64 13.67 0.20
N LEU A 126 -12.65 14.07 1.00
CA LEU A 126 -12.86 14.80 2.25
C LEU A 126 -12.45 16.28 2.21
N ASP A 127 -11.54 16.69 1.31
CA ASP A 127 -11.13 18.09 1.18
C ASP A 127 -12.05 18.81 0.18
N PRO A 128 -12.89 19.78 0.61
CA PRO A 128 -13.85 20.46 -0.26
C PRO A 128 -13.22 21.20 -1.44
N VAL A 129 -11.95 21.57 -1.35
CA VAL A 129 -11.24 22.24 -2.45
C VAL A 129 -10.46 21.28 -3.33
N SER A 130 -10.30 20.02 -2.91
CA SER A 130 -9.67 18.99 -3.72
C SER A 130 -10.71 18.31 -4.61
N LYS A 131 -10.35 18.09 -5.87
CA LYS A 131 -11.20 17.38 -6.82
C LYS A 131 -10.41 16.28 -7.49
N PHE A 132 -11.10 15.18 -7.79
CA PHE A 132 -10.53 14.14 -8.62
C PHE A 132 -10.12 14.72 -9.99
N PRO A 133 -8.85 14.56 -10.42
CA PRO A 133 -8.39 15.04 -11.71
C PRO A 133 -8.70 13.99 -12.80
N PRO A 134 -9.50 14.29 -13.84
CA PRO A 134 -9.78 13.35 -14.93
C PRO A 134 -8.51 12.89 -15.68
N GLU A 135 -7.41 13.63 -15.60
CA GLU A 135 -6.10 13.24 -16.11
C GLU A 135 -5.51 12.00 -15.44
N ALA A 136 -6.07 11.57 -14.30
CA ALA A 136 -5.73 10.30 -13.67
C ALA A 136 -6.24 9.10 -14.50
N PHE A 137 -7.21 9.27 -15.40
CA PHE A 137 -7.63 8.19 -16.28
C PHE A 137 -6.67 8.02 -17.46
N GLN A 138 -6.39 6.77 -17.78
CA GLN A 138 -5.56 6.38 -18.91
C GLN A 138 -6.45 6.00 -20.10
N GLU A 139 -6.32 6.75 -21.19
CA GLU A 139 -6.93 6.39 -22.48
C GLU A 139 -6.19 5.19 -23.10
N LEU A 140 -6.95 4.22 -23.60
CA LEU A 140 -6.47 2.98 -24.20
C LEU A 140 -6.74 2.93 -25.71
N PRO A 141 -6.01 2.09 -26.47
CA PRO A 141 -6.27 1.94 -27.89
C PRO A 141 -7.64 1.28 -28.10
N ASN A 142 -8.56 1.97 -28.79
CA ASN A 142 -9.99 1.67 -29.02
C ASN A 142 -10.99 2.63 -28.35
N GLY A 143 -10.52 3.68 -27.68
CA GLY A 143 -11.38 4.67 -27.03
C GLY A 143 -11.92 4.23 -25.67
N LEU A 144 -11.43 3.11 -25.13
CA LEU A 144 -11.65 2.73 -23.73
C LEU A 144 -10.74 3.52 -22.79
N TRP A 145 -11.13 3.54 -21.53
CA TRP A 145 -10.50 4.26 -20.45
C TRP A 145 -10.28 3.33 -19.26
N ARG A 146 -9.14 3.51 -18.60
CA ARG A 146 -8.78 2.84 -17.35
C ARG A 146 -8.60 3.85 -16.23
N ASP A 147 -9.22 3.55 -15.10
CA ASP A 147 -8.90 4.19 -13.84
C ASP A 147 -7.69 3.51 -13.18
N VAL A 148 -6.50 4.13 -13.24
CA VAL A 148 -5.29 3.62 -12.56
C VAL A 148 -5.29 3.90 -11.05
N MET A 149 -6.26 4.67 -10.57
CA MET A 149 -6.47 4.95 -9.14
C MET A 149 -7.34 3.88 -8.47
N ALA A 150 -8.06 3.05 -9.23
CA ALA A 150 -8.87 1.95 -8.71
C ALA A 150 -8.28 0.56 -9.05
N ASP A 151 -8.73 -0.48 -8.33
CA ASP A 151 -8.48 -1.87 -8.74
C ASP A 151 -9.35 -2.19 -9.98
N PRO A 152 -8.83 -2.79 -11.06
CA PRO A 152 -9.58 -3.01 -12.31
C PRO A 152 -10.60 -4.16 -12.20
N VAL A 153 -11.48 -4.10 -11.20
CA VAL A 153 -12.53 -5.08 -10.94
C VAL A 153 -13.58 -5.08 -12.04
N PHE A 154 -13.90 -3.93 -12.62
CA PHE A 154 -14.93 -3.79 -13.66
C PHE A 154 -14.35 -3.70 -15.09
N GLY A 155 -13.06 -3.97 -15.25
CA GLY A 155 -12.38 -3.85 -16.55
C GLY A 155 -12.26 -2.40 -17.03
N ASP A 156 -12.01 -2.25 -18.33
CA ASP A 156 -11.90 -0.95 -19.02
C ASP A 156 -13.26 -0.58 -19.64
N GLY A 157 -13.64 0.69 -19.59
CA GLY A 157 -14.95 1.17 -20.05
C GLY A 157 -14.84 2.44 -20.87
N ASP A 158 -15.97 3.02 -21.30
CA ASP A 158 -15.96 4.39 -21.81
C ASP A 158 -15.65 5.40 -20.68
N PHE A 159 -15.40 6.65 -21.05
CA PHE A 159 -15.02 7.70 -20.11
C PHE A 159 -16.10 7.94 -19.05
N ASP A 160 -17.37 8.02 -19.46
CA ASP A 160 -18.48 8.36 -18.56
C ASP A 160 -18.72 7.24 -17.55
N ARG A 161 -18.62 5.98 -17.97
CA ARG A 161 -18.68 4.81 -17.11
C ARG A 161 -17.53 4.78 -16.11
N THR A 162 -16.32 5.11 -16.56
CA THR A 162 -15.12 5.16 -15.72
C THR A 162 -15.25 6.27 -14.67
N LEU A 163 -15.75 7.44 -15.08
CA LEU A 163 -16.02 8.56 -14.19
C LEU A 163 -17.12 8.27 -13.16
N ASP A 164 -18.23 7.64 -13.58
CA ASP A 164 -19.32 7.20 -12.68
C ASP A 164 -18.81 6.24 -11.61
N LEU A 165 -18.02 5.22 -12.02
CA LEU A 165 -17.42 4.29 -11.07
C LEU A 165 -16.54 4.97 -10.04
N HIS A 166 -15.67 5.87 -10.49
CA HIS A 166 -14.81 6.62 -9.60
C HIS A 166 -15.62 7.50 -8.65
N GLY A 167 -16.67 8.17 -9.15
CA GLY A 167 -17.59 8.95 -8.32
C GLY A 167 -18.20 8.13 -7.20
N ARG A 168 -18.69 6.92 -7.49
CA ARG A 168 -19.21 6.00 -6.47
C ARG A 168 -18.16 5.57 -5.45
N LEU A 169 -16.92 5.34 -5.90
CA LEU A 169 -15.80 5.05 -5.00
C LEU A 169 -15.54 6.22 -4.07
N THR A 170 -15.43 7.44 -4.59
CA THR A 170 -15.23 8.65 -3.79
C THR A 170 -16.38 8.86 -2.81
N ASP A 171 -17.63 8.63 -3.21
CA ASP A 171 -18.82 8.73 -2.35
C ASP A 171 -18.75 7.77 -1.15
N VAL A 172 -18.28 6.54 -1.36
CA VAL A 172 -18.05 5.58 -0.28
C VAL A 172 -16.93 6.06 0.63
N MET A 173 -15.84 6.58 0.06
CA MET A 173 -14.70 7.10 0.82
C MET A 173 -15.06 8.31 1.69
N ARG A 174 -16.06 9.11 1.32
CA ARG A 174 -16.55 10.23 2.16
C ARG A 174 -17.09 9.77 3.51
N ARG A 175 -17.66 8.57 3.58
CA ARG A 175 -18.27 8.04 4.81
C ARG A 175 -17.24 7.84 5.93
N ALA A 176 -15.95 7.75 5.60
CA ALA A 176 -14.88 7.68 6.59
C ALA A 176 -14.90 8.85 7.58
N ALA A 177 -15.40 10.03 7.19
CA ALA A 177 -15.53 11.18 8.08
C ALA A 177 -16.59 11.02 9.17
N ASP A 178 -17.57 10.12 8.97
CA ASP A 178 -18.65 9.86 9.92
C ASP A 178 -18.34 8.71 10.88
N CYS A 179 -17.16 8.09 10.74
CA CYS A 179 -16.73 6.95 11.54
C CYS A 179 -15.80 7.39 12.68
N ARG A 180 -15.96 6.76 13.85
CA ARG A 180 -15.04 6.99 14.97
C ARG A 180 -13.73 6.24 14.78
N ILE A 181 -13.79 5.09 14.11
CA ILE A 181 -12.64 4.21 13.89
C ILE A 181 -12.42 4.07 12.39
N VAL A 182 -11.19 4.30 11.95
CA VAL A 182 -10.75 4.03 10.58
C VAL A 182 -9.63 3.00 10.62
N VAL A 183 -9.88 1.84 10.01
CA VAL A 183 -8.89 0.77 9.86
C VAL A 183 -8.25 0.88 8.49
N ILE A 184 -6.92 1.00 8.45
CA ILE A 184 -6.15 1.10 7.21
C ILE A 184 -5.26 -0.13 7.07
N THR A 185 -5.41 -0.86 5.98
CA THR A 185 -4.52 -1.97 5.63
C THR A 185 -3.62 -1.58 4.45
N LEU A 186 -2.31 -1.81 4.57
CA LEU A 186 -1.37 -1.53 3.49
C LEU A 186 -1.04 -2.84 2.77
N GLY A 187 -1.15 -2.83 1.44
CA GLY A 187 -0.85 -3.99 0.60
C GLY A 187 0.48 -3.89 -0.14
N LEU A 188 0.98 -2.66 -0.35
CA LEU A 188 2.21 -2.36 -1.07
C LEU A 188 2.93 -1.18 -0.42
N VAL A 189 4.27 -1.25 -0.42
CA VAL A 189 5.13 -0.13 0.00
C VAL A 189 5.69 0.62 -1.21
N GLU A 190 5.64 0.01 -2.39
CA GLU A 190 5.98 0.59 -3.68
C GLU A 190 4.77 1.23 -4.35
N VAL A 191 5.04 2.21 -5.21
CA VAL A 191 4.01 2.94 -5.95
C VAL A 191 4.55 3.48 -7.27
N PHE A 192 3.70 3.53 -8.28
CA PHE A 192 4.03 4.19 -9.55
C PHE A 192 3.70 5.68 -9.46
N HIS A 193 4.70 6.52 -9.66
CA HIS A 193 4.54 7.98 -9.71
C HIS A 193 4.45 8.44 -11.17
N ASP A 194 3.30 8.97 -11.56
CA ASP A 194 3.13 9.61 -12.87
C ASP A 194 3.77 11.00 -12.84
N THR A 195 4.93 11.12 -13.47
CA THR A 195 5.69 12.38 -13.54
C THR A 195 4.97 13.52 -14.28
N ARG A 196 3.93 13.22 -15.07
CA ARG A 196 3.17 14.22 -15.82
C ARG A 196 2.10 14.87 -14.95
N THR A 197 1.35 14.06 -14.20
CA THR A 197 0.24 14.53 -13.35
C THR A 197 0.66 14.78 -11.90
N GLY A 198 1.80 14.22 -11.47
CA GLY A 198 2.24 14.21 -10.08
C GLY A 198 1.47 13.24 -9.19
N LEU A 199 0.64 12.37 -9.79
CA LEU A 199 -0.20 11.42 -9.08
C LEU A 199 0.53 10.10 -8.82
N TYR A 200 0.06 9.38 -7.82
CA TYR A 200 0.56 8.07 -7.45
C TYR A 200 -0.50 7.00 -7.73
N ALA A 201 -0.24 6.13 -8.70
CA ALA A 201 -1.21 5.15 -9.15
C ALA A 201 -1.45 4.07 -8.09
N ASN A 202 -2.68 3.59 -8.01
CA ASN A 202 -3.03 2.50 -7.10
C ASN A 202 -2.60 1.14 -7.66
N THR A 203 -2.72 0.99 -8.98
CA THR A 203 -2.35 -0.22 -9.70
C THR A 203 -1.27 0.08 -10.73
N THR A 204 -0.62 -0.98 -11.24
CA THR A 204 0.37 -0.85 -12.30
C THR A 204 -0.27 -0.19 -13.53
N PRO A 205 0.24 0.96 -14.00
CA PRO A 205 -0.27 1.59 -15.22
C PRO A 205 -0.08 0.67 -16.42
N HIS A 206 -0.93 0.79 -17.45
CA HIS A 206 -0.66 0.09 -18.70
C HIS A 206 0.58 0.69 -19.37
N LEU A 207 1.59 -0.15 -19.60
CA LEU A 207 2.87 0.27 -20.17
C LEU A 207 2.77 0.67 -21.67
N THR A 208 1.66 0.36 -22.33
CA THR A 208 1.43 0.64 -23.76
C THR A 208 0.43 1.76 -24.02
N GLY A 209 -0.12 2.40 -22.98
CA GLY A 209 -1.02 3.55 -23.16
C GLY A 209 -0.26 4.70 -23.81
N THR A 210 -0.60 5.01 -25.06
CA THR A 210 0.03 6.07 -25.83
C THR A 210 -0.11 7.41 -25.12
N ALA A 211 1.02 8.03 -24.78
CA ALA A 211 1.10 9.44 -24.41
C ALA A 211 0.86 10.33 -25.64
N THR A 212 -0.28 10.18 -26.33
CA THR A 212 -0.68 11.07 -27.43
C THR A 212 -1.75 12.04 -26.94
N ARG A 213 -1.41 12.86 -25.95
CA ARG A 213 -1.99 14.21 -25.88
C ARG A 213 -1.00 15.15 -26.55
N THR A 214 -1.25 15.41 -27.83
CA THR A 214 -0.59 16.49 -28.57
C THR A 214 -0.68 17.77 -27.74
N SER A 215 0.47 18.39 -27.53
CA SER A 215 0.65 19.67 -26.86
C SER A 215 -0.17 20.74 -27.56
N ARG A 216 -1.40 20.99 -27.10
CA ARG A 216 -2.02 22.30 -27.30
C ARG A 216 -1.43 23.26 -26.29
N SER A 217 -0.40 23.96 -26.76
CA SER A 217 0.20 25.19 -26.24
C SER A 217 -0.28 25.63 -24.85
N SER A 218 0.53 25.36 -23.83
CA SER A 218 0.57 26.19 -22.63
C SER A 218 2.00 26.69 -22.45
N SER A 219 2.10 28.02 -22.40
CA SER A 219 3.32 28.80 -22.17
C SER A 219 4.11 28.26 -20.98
N PRO A 220 5.46 28.41 -20.95
CA PRO A 220 6.26 27.88 -19.85
C PRO A 220 5.90 28.58 -18.55
N CYS A 221 5.23 27.86 -17.64
CA CYS A 221 5.11 28.25 -16.25
C CYS A 221 6.53 28.34 -15.66
N ARG A 222 6.97 29.56 -15.35
CA ARG A 222 8.16 29.81 -14.54
C ARG A 222 8.00 29.12 -13.18
N PRO A 223 9.04 28.44 -12.67
CA PRO A 223 9.00 27.91 -11.31
C PRO A 223 8.88 29.07 -10.31
N SER A 224 7.85 29.01 -9.47
CA SER A 224 7.72 29.86 -8.29
C SER A 224 8.83 29.51 -7.28
N PRO A 225 9.60 30.48 -6.77
CA PRO A 225 10.62 30.21 -5.76
C PRO A 225 9.95 29.96 -4.41
N TRP A 226 9.90 28.69 -4.01
CA TRP A 226 9.63 28.31 -2.62
C TRP A 226 10.79 28.82 -1.75
N THR A 227 10.56 29.91 -1.01
CA THR A 227 11.50 30.42 0.00
C THR A 227 11.06 29.93 1.38
N PRO A 228 11.93 29.22 2.14
CA PRO A 228 11.66 28.96 3.55
C PRO A 228 11.76 30.29 4.30
N ARG A 229 10.66 30.73 4.93
CA ARG A 229 10.71 31.84 5.89
C ARG A 229 11.64 31.46 7.04
N SER A 230 12.62 32.32 7.26
CA SER A 230 13.54 32.33 8.38
C SER A 230 12.80 32.35 9.73
N LEU A 231 12.99 31.32 10.54
CA LEU A 231 12.89 31.45 11.99
C LEU A 231 14.30 31.63 12.53
N ALA A 232 14.68 32.88 12.73
CA ALA A 232 15.78 33.22 13.62
C ALA A 232 15.34 32.90 15.05
N ARG A 233 16.11 32.08 15.75
CA ARG A 233 16.38 32.27 17.18
C ARG A 233 17.72 31.61 17.54
N THR A 234 18.60 32.51 17.93
CA THR A 234 19.86 32.38 18.65
C THR A 234 19.85 31.32 19.75
N SER A 235 20.90 30.50 19.83
CA SER A 235 21.77 30.45 21.01
C SER A 235 22.96 29.53 20.74
N SER A 236 24.14 30.15 20.79
CA SER A 236 25.46 29.55 21.01
C SER A 236 25.45 28.37 21.96
N TRP A 237 26.15 27.27 21.65
CA TRP A 237 27.00 26.50 22.58
C TRP A 237 27.83 25.46 21.79
N LEU A 238 29.14 25.65 21.80
CA LEU A 238 30.25 24.71 21.56
C LEU A 238 31.25 25.00 22.70
N PRO A 239 32.23 24.15 23.07
CA PRO A 239 32.61 22.77 22.66
C PRO A 239 32.80 21.89 23.97
N PRO A 240 33.58 20.77 24.09
CA PRO A 240 34.57 20.23 23.17
C PRO A 240 34.63 18.72 22.93
N THR A 241 35.29 18.44 21.80
CA THR A 241 35.90 17.20 21.35
C THR A 241 36.77 16.52 22.42
N ARG A 242 36.58 15.21 22.59
CA ARG A 242 37.65 14.30 23.05
C ARG A 242 37.75 13.08 22.13
N ASN A 243 38.99 12.89 21.68
CA ASN A 243 39.54 11.75 20.97
C ASN A 243 39.28 10.42 21.70
N ARG A 244 39.09 9.32 20.94
CA ARG A 244 40.13 8.29 20.70
C ARG A 244 39.52 7.00 20.13
N CYS A 245 40.23 6.49 19.12
CA CYS A 245 40.59 5.10 18.85
C CYS A 245 39.70 3.97 19.40
N CYS A 246 39.27 3.08 18.50
CA CYS A 246 39.58 1.66 18.71
C CYS A 246 39.84 0.95 17.38
N ALA A 247 40.96 0.24 17.38
CA ALA A 247 41.53 -0.46 16.26
C ALA A 247 40.84 -1.80 16.00
N ALA A 248 40.92 -2.23 14.75
CA ALA A 248 40.78 -3.61 14.34
C ALA A 248 41.81 -4.50 15.05
N ARG A 249 41.39 -5.70 15.49
CA ARG A 249 42.22 -6.91 15.46
C ARG A 249 41.37 -8.13 15.12
N ARG A 250 41.95 -8.92 14.22
CA ARG A 250 41.49 -10.20 13.67
C ARG A 250 41.80 -11.36 14.62
N ALA A 251 41.28 -12.53 14.19
CA ALA A 251 41.81 -13.87 14.37
C ALA A 251 41.37 -14.56 15.68
N SER A 252 41.09 -15.85 15.75
CA SER A 252 41.03 -16.99 14.81
C SER A 252 40.76 -18.22 15.67
N GLY A 253 40.18 -19.29 15.09
CA GLY A 253 40.65 -20.65 15.43
C GLY A 253 39.64 -21.65 16.01
N HIS A 254 39.39 -22.67 15.18
CA HIS A 254 39.22 -24.11 15.50
C HIS A 254 37.95 -24.57 16.25
N ARG A 255 37.05 -25.30 15.57
CA ARG A 255 37.04 -26.77 15.32
C ARG A 255 37.03 -27.62 16.59
N ALA A 256 35.93 -28.33 16.82
CA ALA A 256 35.95 -29.77 17.10
C ALA A 256 34.55 -30.38 16.91
N ASN A 257 34.54 -31.55 16.27
CA ASN A 257 33.42 -32.46 16.06
C ASN A 257 32.90 -33.04 17.38
N GLY A 258 31.62 -33.42 17.40
CA GLY A 258 31.03 -34.24 18.45
C GLY A 258 29.66 -34.78 18.04
N THR A 259 29.66 -35.83 17.21
CA THR A 259 28.53 -36.74 17.03
C THR A 259 28.20 -37.41 18.36
N CYS A 260 26.94 -37.39 18.78
CA CYS A 260 26.43 -38.31 19.80
C CYS A 260 25.08 -38.90 19.38
N THR A 261 24.99 -40.18 19.67
CA THR A 261 24.15 -41.22 19.11
C THR A 261 22.72 -41.25 19.64
N THR A 262 21.84 -41.78 18.78
CA THR A 262 20.51 -42.31 19.07
C THR A 262 20.50 -43.34 20.20
N SER A 263 19.55 -43.24 21.13
CA SER A 263 19.04 -44.40 21.87
C SER A 263 17.52 -44.33 21.98
N ARG A 264 16.88 -45.33 21.37
CA ARG A 264 15.46 -45.65 21.44
C ARG A 264 15.25 -46.50 22.70
N ALA A 265 14.34 -46.11 23.58
CA ALA A 265 13.85 -46.96 24.67
C ALA A 265 12.33 -46.89 24.71
N THR A 266 11.73 -48.03 24.43
CA THR A 266 10.34 -48.38 24.68
C THR A 266 10.04 -48.40 26.18
N ARG A 267 8.83 -47.99 26.56
CA ARG A 267 8.03 -48.69 27.59
C ARG A 267 6.55 -48.33 27.46
N SER A 268 5.79 -49.40 27.40
CA SER A 268 4.34 -49.53 27.44
C SER A 268 3.76 -49.21 28.81
N SER A 269 2.59 -48.59 28.82
CA SER A 269 1.42 -48.88 29.66
C SER A 269 0.20 -48.29 28.95
#